data_AF-A0A5B0KNN2-F1
#
_entry.id   AF-A0A5B0KNN2-F1
#
_cell.length_a   1.000
_cell.length_b   1.000
_cell.length_c   1.000
_cell.angle_alpha   90.00
_cell.angle_beta   90.00
_cell.angle_gamma   90.00
#
_symmetry.space_group_name_H-M   'P 1'
#
loop_
_entity.id
_entity.type
_entity.pdbx_description
1 polymer ?
#
loop_
_entity_poly.entity_id
_entity_poly.type
_entity_poly.pdbx_seq_one_letter_code
_entity_poly.pdbx_strand_id
1 'polypeptide(L)'
;MVRPDFPKKGCIMFKNFSVRNTFDQPKAPEQFTVEGFADDTNPLIPKRDDLYVFDRIKLRDILAFTSDPMGDAMWIGGPYGAGKTSIVTQTLARLNWPTMCFSWHKRREFADLVGHQAIVGGQTKFVHGPLPVCMTHGYALVINEADRGDAGELVGLNDILEGSPLVIPETNEVIHAHPKFRLFVTANSMGSGDATGLYATSIQVLDPAFLDRFRFISVGYLEPDIEESILERVAPRVPQGIRENMIKVANEIRRLFLGGDDGGSELSLTMSTRSLVRWARLTVAFKGAPNAVGFALERAFSNRAEPEQQQAIHRIAADVFGDLWEAN
;
A
#
# COMPACT_ATOMS: atom_id res chain seq x y z
N MET A 1 5.17 32.38 4.67
CA MET A 1 6.62 32.16 4.57
C MET A 1 6.93 30.83 5.26
N VAL A 2 6.92 29.72 4.52
CA VAL A 2 7.62 28.46 4.82
C VAL A 2 7.80 27.80 3.45
N ARG A 3 9.00 27.90 2.87
CA ARG A 3 9.38 26.97 1.80
C ARG A 3 9.60 25.62 2.52
N PRO A 4 9.16 24.47 1.99
CA PRO A 4 9.89 23.25 2.29
C PRO A 4 11.29 23.51 1.75
N ASP A 5 12.24 23.81 2.64
CA ASP A 5 13.64 23.85 2.28
C ASP A 5 14.01 22.41 1.94
N PHE A 6 13.90 22.06 0.66
CA PHE A 6 14.49 20.84 0.15
C PHE A 6 15.99 20.92 0.48
N PRO A 7 16.56 19.90 1.15
CA PRO A 7 17.95 19.96 1.56
C PRO A 7 18.82 20.29 0.35
N LYS A 8 19.58 21.39 0.46
CA LYS A 8 20.69 21.70 -0.46
C LYS A 8 21.54 20.43 -0.61
N LYS A 9 22.18 20.23 -1.77
CA LYS A 9 23.12 19.13 -2.10
C LYS A 9 24.22 18.90 -1.03
N GLY A 10 23.84 18.49 0.17
CA GLY A 10 24.68 17.86 1.16
C GLY A 10 24.91 16.43 0.69
N CYS A 11 26.03 15.86 1.11
CA CYS A 11 26.32 14.46 0.81
C CYS A 11 25.17 13.61 1.38
N ILE A 12 24.35 13.01 0.51
CA ILE A 12 23.30 12.09 0.93
C ILE A 12 24.02 10.91 1.57
N MET A 13 23.81 10.72 2.87
CA MET A 13 24.47 9.67 3.63
C MET A 13 23.57 8.44 3.71
N PHE A 14 24.17 7.26 3.54
CA PHE A 14 23.50 5.97 3.65
C PHE A 14 24.05 5.17 4.83
N LYS A 15 23.25 4.27 5.37
CA LYS A 15 23.65 3.32 6.42
C LYS A 15 23.01 1.96 6.20
N ASN A 16 23.64 0.92 6.75
CA ASN A 16 23.11 -0.43 6.71
C ASN A 16 22.20 -0.71 7.91
N PHE A 17 21.04 -1.30 7.63
CA PHE A 17 20.03 -1.70 8.60
C PHE A 17 19.98 -3.22 8.70
N SER A 18 20.02 -3.76 9.92
CA SER A 18 19.86 -5.21 10.14
C SER A 18 18.44 -5.63 9.82
N VAL A 19 18.25 -6.56 8.87
CA VAL A 19 16.90 -7.00 8.48
C VAL A 19 16.18 -7.66 9.66
N ARG A 20 16.91 -8.42 10.48
CA ARG A 20 16.37 -9.07 11.68
C ARG A 20 15.73 -8.07 12.64
N ASN A 21 16.45 -7.04 13.01
CA ASN A 21 16.03 -6.08 14.05
C ASN A 21 15.11 -4.99 13.49
N THR A 22 15.29 -4.62 12.23
CA THR A 22 14.58 -3.50 11.62
C THR A 22 13.14 -3.87 11.23
N PHE A 23 12.91 -5.14 10.85
CA PHE A 23 11.62 -5.64 10.36
C PHE A 23 11.02 -6.76 11.22
N ASP A 24 11.54 -6.96 12.44
CA ASP A 24 11.14 -8.01 13.38
C ASP A 24 11.15 -9.42 12.75
N GLN A 25 12.23 -9.76 12.05
CA GLN A 25 12.40 -11.04 11.36
C GLN A 25 13.43 -11.92 12.09
N PRO A 26 13.07 -12.61 13.19
CA PRO A 26 14.03 -13.37 14.02
C PRO A 26 14.71 -14.52 13.24
N LYS A 27 14.06 -15.03 12.20
CA LYS A 27 14.60 -16.08 11.32
C LYS A 27 15.58 -15.54 10.26
N ALA A 28 15.75 -14.22 10.12
CA ALA A 28 16.73 -13.65 9.20
C ALA A 28 18.17 -13.80 9.76
N PRO A 29 19.18 -14.09 8.92
CA PRO A 29 20.58 -14.13 9.37
C PRO A 29 21.03 -12.78 9.94
N GLU A 30 21.85 -12.79 11.00
CA GLU A 30 22.28 -11.56 11.69
C GLU A 30 23.11 -10.63 10.80
N GLN A 31 23.94 -11.21 9.93
CA GLN A 31 24.76 -10.49 8.95
C GLN A 31 23.96 -9.89 7.79
N PHE A 32 22.67 -10.26 7.64
CA PHE A 32 21.87 -9.77 6.52
C PHE A 32 21.41 -8.35 6.80
N THR A 33 22.06 -7.41 6.11
CA THR A 33 21.77 -5.98 6.20
C THR A 33 21.35 -5.44 4.84
N VAL A 34 20.55 -4.38 4.87
CA VAL A 34 20.08 -3.66 3.69
C VAL A 34 20.39 -2.19 3.87
N GLU A 35 20.74 -1.52 2.79
CA GLU A 35 21.07 -0.10 2.84
C GLU A 35 19.78 0.74 2.91
N GLY A 36 19.83 1.84 3.65
CA GLY A 36 18.82 2.88 3.65
C GLY A 36 19.45 4.25 3.92
N PHE A 37 18.63 5.28 4.08
CA PHE A 37 19.11 6.64 4.34
C PHE A 37 19.54 6.78 5.80
N ALA A 38 20.66 7.48 6.01
CA ALA A 38 21.16 7.74 7.36
C ALA A 38 20.26 8.74 8.12
N ASP A 39 19.78 9.77 7.42
CA ASP A 39 18.85 10.80 7.92
C ASP A 39 17.47 10.20 8.20
N ASP A 40 17.06 10.22 9.47
CA ASP A 40 15.75 9.78 9.96
C ASP A 40 14.77 10.94 10.21
N THR A 41 15.17 12.18 9.90
CA THR A 41 14.39 13.39 10.18
C THR A 41 13.65 13.95 8.96
N ASN A 42 13.92 13.40 7.77
CA ASN A 42 13.32 13.88 6.54
C ASN A 42 11.78 13.75 6.58
N PRO A 43 11.02 14.85 6.37
CA PRO A 43 9.57 14.84 6.52
C PRO A 43 8.83 14.00 5.47
N LEU A 44 9.52 13.60 4.38
CA LEU A 44 8.98 12.72 3.36
C LEU A 44 9.15 11.23 3.72
N ILE A 45 9.82 10.88 4.82
CA ILE A 45 9.86 9.48 5.29
C ILE A 45 8.43 9.07 5.69
N PRO A 46 7.89 7.95 5.18
CA PRO A 46 6.57 7.51 5.56
C PRO A 46 6.46 7.29 7.06
N LYS A 47 5.27 7.56 7.61
CA LYS A 47 5.01 7.30 9.03
C LYS A 47 5.19 5.82 9.36
N ARG A 48 6.12 5.53 10.26
CA ARG A 48 6.36 4.19 10.80
C ARG A 48 5.22 3.77 11.73
N ASP A 49 4.72 2.56 11.54
CA ASP A 49 3.80 1.87 12.45
C ASP A 49 4.54 0.71 13.13
N ASP A 50 4.94 0.89 14.39
CA ASP A 50 5.68 -0.11 15.15
C ASP A 50 4.91 -1.43 15.38
N LEU A 51 3.60 -1.43 15.16
CA LEU A 51 2.78 -2.64 15.27
C LEU A 51 2.62 -3.38 13.94
N TYR A 52 3.17 -2.86 12.85
CA TYR A 52 3.07 -3.49 11.53
C TYR A 52 3.81 -4.83 11.50
N VAL A 53 3.12 -5.86 10.99
CA VAL A 53 3.69 -7.19 10.79
C VAL A 53 3.93 -7.40 9.30
N PHE A 54 5.17 -7.73 8.94
CA PHE A 54 5.57 -7.96 7.56
C PHE A 54 5.32 -9.41 7.14
N ASP A 55 4.69 -9.60 5.98
CA ASP A 55 4.80 -10.85 5.25
C ASP A 55 6.26 -11.04 4.80
N ARG A 56 6.88 -12.14 5.24
CA ARG A 56 8.31 -12.40 5.01
C ARG A 56 8.66 -12.53 3.54
N ILE A 57 7.80 -13.15 2.74
CA ILE A 57 8.07 -13.39 1.32
C ILE A 57 8.00 -12.06 0.58
N LYS A 58 6.93 -11.30 0.79
CA LYS A 58 6.74 -10.00 0.11
C LYS A 58 7.77 -8.97 0.57
N LEU A 59 8.13 -8.96 1.85
CA LEU A 59 9.21 -8.11 2.36
C LEU A 59 10.54 -8.43 1.67
N ARG A 60 10.87 -9.72 1.51
CA ARG A 60 12.10 -10.13 0.81
C ARG A 60 12.15 -9.58 -0.61
N ASP A 61 11.05 -9.68 -1.35
CA ASP A 61 10.98 -9.22 -2.74
C ASP A 61 11.14 -7.69 -2.82
N ILE A 62 10.48 -6.94 -1.92
CA ILE A 62 10.63 -5.48 -1.84
C ILE A 62 12.04 -5.07 -1.42
N LEU A 63 12.66 -5.76 -0.46
CA LEU A 63 14.04 -5.47 -0.03
C LEU A 63 15.05 -5.74 -1.14
N ALA A 64 14.87 -6.82 -1.90
CA ALA A 64 15.72 -7.14 -3.05
C ALA A 64 15.63 -6.03 -4.11
N PHE A 65 14.41 -5.61 -4.47
CA PHE A 65 14.20 -4.50 -5.40
C PHE A 65 14.73 -3.15 -4.88
N THR A 66 14.49 -2.85 -3.61
CA THR A 66 14.96 -1.60 -3.00
C THR A 66 16.49 -1.54 -2.98
N SER A 67 17.15 -2.68 -2.75
CA SER A 67 18.60 -2.78 -2.81
C SER A 67 19.11 -2.59 -4.24
N ASP A 68 18.57 -3.35 -5.20
CA ASP A 68 18.94 -3.25 -6.61
C ASP A 68 17.72 -3.45 -7.54
N PRO A 69 17.24 -2.36 -8.19
CA PRO A 69 16.14 -2.43 -9.13
C PRO A 69 16.55 -2.97 -10.50
N MET A 70 17.85 -3.10 -10.81
CA MET A 70 18.37 -3.61 -12.10
C MET A 70 17.69 -3.01 -13.34
N GLY A 71 17.26 -1.74 -13.26
CA GLY A 71 16.55 -1.04 -14.34
C GLY A 71 15.02 -1.12 -14.26
N ASP A 72 14.46 -2.00 -13.44
CA ASP A 72 13.02 -2.19 -13.35
C ASP A 72 12.36 -1.19 -12.38
N ALA A 73 11.06 -0.97 -12.57
CA ALA A 73 10.17 -0.53 -11.50
C ALA A 73 9.50 -1.74 -10.81
N MET A 74 8.78 -1.52 -9.71
CA MET A 74 8.04 -2.59 -9.04
C MET A 74 6.53 -2.36 -9.14
N TRP A 75 5.81 -3.35 -9.66
CA TRP A 75 4.35 -3.40 -9.72
C TRP A 75 3.81 -4.30 -8.61
N ILE A 76 2.94 -3.75 -7.76
CA ILE A 76 2.28 -4.45 -6.65
C ILE A 76 0.79 -4.58 -6.98
N GLY A 77 0.37 -5.77 -7.38
CA GLY A 77 -1.02 -6.10 -7.67
C GLY A 77 -1.68 -6.91 -6.55
N GLY A 78 -3.01 -6.95 -6.54
CA GLY A 78 -3.79 -7.73 -5.58
C GLY A 78 -5.10 -7.06 -5.18
N PRO A 79 -5.99 -7.73 -4.44
CA PRO A 79 -7.32 -7.21 -4.17
C PRO A 79 -7.32 -5.92 -3.33
N TYR A 80 -8.45 -5.22 -3.33
CA TYR A 80 -8.64 -4.03 -2.49
C TYR A 80 -8.44 -4.37 -1.01
N GLY A 81 -7.69 -3.52 -0.30
CA GLY A 81 -7.49 -3.68 1.14
C GLY A 81 -6.49 -4.76 1.56
N ALA A 82 -5.76 -5.39 0.62
CA ALA A 82 -4.70 -6.36 0.90
C ALA A 82 -3.39 -5.76 1.46
N GLY A 83 -3.29 -4.43 1.59
CA GLY A 83 -2.11 -3.78 2.18
C GLY A 83 -0.95 -3.52 1.21
N LYS A 84 -1.21 -3.46 -0.11
CA LYS A 84 -0.23 -3.15 -1.17
C LYS A 84 0.62 -1.91 -0.89
N THR A 85 -0.01 -0.76 -0.70
CA THR A 85 0.71 0.50 -0.40
C THR A 85 1.37 0.46 0.97
N SER A 86 0.74 -0.18 1.96
CA SER A 86 1.30 -0.26 3.32
C SER A 86 2.59 -1.07 3.35
N ILE A 87 2.69 -2.20 2.66
CA ILE A 87 3.92 -3.00 2.74
C ILE A 87 5.13 -2.25 2.15
N VAL A 88 4.92 -1.48 1.07
CA VAL A 88 5.96 -0.62 0.47
C VAL A 88 6.31 0.52 1.42
N THR A 89 5.33 1.33 1.81
CA THR A 89 5.57 2.53 2.65
C THR A 89 6.13 2.16 4.02
N GLN A 90 5.67 1.06 4.61
CA GLN A 90 6.21 0.55 5.86
C GLN A 90 7.65 0.06 5.65
N THR A 91 7.96 -0.65 4.56
CA THR A 91 9.35 -1.06 4.28
C THR A 91 10.27 0.15 4.17
N LEU A 92 9.87 1.17 3.40
CA LEU A 92 10.64 2.39 3.19
C LEU A 92 10.79 3.22 4.47
N ALA A 93 9.77 3.28 5.33
CA ALA A 93 9.85 3.94 6.64
C ALA A 93 10.95 3.35 7.54
N ARG A 94 11.20 2.04 7.45
CA ARG A 94 12.22 1.35 8.27
C ARG A 94 13.64 1.63 7.78
N LEU A 95 13.77 1.90 6.48
CA LEU A 95 15.01 2.23 5.81
C LEU A 95 15.24 3.75 5.74
N ASN A 96 14.41 4.53 6.42
CA ASN A 96 14.38 5.99 6.35
C ASN A 96 14.29 6.53 4.91
N TRP A 97 13.74 5.76 3.98
CA TRP A 97 13.73 6.14 2.57
C TRP A 97 12.64 7.20 2.34
N PRO A 98 12.98 8.45 1.99
CA PRO A 98 11.97 9.46 1.77
C PRO A 98 11.12 9.06 0.58
N THR A 99 9.81 9.29 0.67
CA THR A 99 8.83 8.74 -0.25
C THR A 99 7.73 9.75 -0.55
N MET A 100 7.43 9.96 -1.83
CA MET A 100 6.25 10.69 -2.25
C MET A 100 5.20 9.71 -2.78
N CYS A 101 4.00 9.77 -2.22
CA CYS A 101 2.87 8.98 -2.70
C CYS A 101 1.98 9.84 -3.61
N PHE A 102 1.65 9.31 -4.79
CA PHE A 102 0.82 9.97 -5.77
C PHE A 102 -0.36 9.06 -6.14
N SER A 103 -1.59 9.51 -5.91
CA SER A 103 -2.78 8.75 -6.29
C SER A 103 -3.16 9.02 -7.74
N TRP A 104 -3.19 7.95 -8.54
CA TRP A 104 -3.55 7.98 -9.95
C TRP A 104 -5.07 7.87 -10.13
N HIS A 105 -5.64 8.69 -11.01
CA HIS A 105 -7.07 8.66 -11.34
C HIS A 105 -7.29 9.37 -12.69
N LYS A 106 -8.45 9.18 -13.34
CA LYS A 106 -8.75 9.69 -14.70
C LYS A 106 -8.54 11.19 -14.96
N ARG A 107 -8.44 12.02 -13.91
CA ARG A 107 -8.13 13.46 -14.01
C ARG A 107 -6.65 13.81 -13.79
N ARG A 108 -5.78 12.80 -13.65
CA ARG A 108 -4.33 13.01 -13.52
C ARG A 108 -3.67 12.76 -14.86
N GLU A 109 -2.70 13.60 -15.15
CA GLU A 109 -1.86 13.53 -16.35
C GLU A 109 -0.40 13.33 -15.92
N PHE A 110 0.46 12.92 -16.87
CA PHE A 110 1.90 12.83 -16.65
C PHE A 110 2.48 14.17 -16.17
N ALA A 111 1.95 15.29 -16.66
CA ALA A 111 2.34 16.63 -16.22
C ALA A 111 2.17 16.85 -14.72
N ASP A 112 1.18 16.22 -14.06
CA ASP A 112 1.02 16.31 -12.60
C ASP A 112 2.18 15.65 -11.83
N LEU A 113 2.84 14.66 -12.43
CA LEU A 113 4.05 14.05 -11.88
C LEU A 113 5.27 14.96 -12.07
N VAL A 114 5.33 15.67 -13.20
CA VAL A 114 6.47 16.52 -13.58
C VAL A 114 6.46 17.87 -12.85
N GLY A 115 5.33 18.56 -12.80
CA GLY A 115 5.23 19.88 -12.17
C GLY A 115 4.35 20.85 -12.95
N HIS A 116 4.20 22.06 -12.40
CA HIS A 116 3.38 23.10 -13.00
C HIS A 116 3.95 24.50 -12.71
N GLN A 117 3.55 25.48 -13.53
CA GLN A 117 3.82 26.89 -13.26
C GLN A 117 2.87 27.41 -12.18
N ALA A 118 3.42 28.04 -11.14
CA ALA A 118 2.64 28.67 -10.07
C ALA A 118 3.19 30.06 -9.73
N ILE A 119 2.31 30.96 -9.29
CA ILE A 119 2.72 32.29 -8.81
C ILE A 119 3.13 32.17 -7.35
N VAL A 120 4.42 32.32 -7.08
CA VAL A 120 5.00 32.25 -5.73
C VAL A 120 5.61 33.60 -5.38
N GLY A 121 4.94 34.35 -4.50
CA GLY A 121 5.40 35.67 -4.06
C GLY A 121 5.38 36.72 -5.18
N GLY A 122 4.36 36.69 -6.05
CA GLY A 122 4.20 37.64 -7.15
C GLY A 122 5.04 37.33 -8.40
N GLN A 123 5.81 36.24 -8.40
CA GLN A 123 6.59 35.78 -9.54
C GLN A 123 6.12 34.40 -10.00
N THR A 124 6.00 34.21 -11.31
CA THR A 124 5.75 32.90 -11.91
C THR A 124 7.01 32.04 -11.76
N LYS A 125 6.85 30.87 -11.13
CA LYS A 125 7.92 29.88 -10.93
C LYS A 125 7.39 28.51 -11.30
N PHE A 126 8.26 27.70 -11.89
CA PHE A 126 7.98 26.28 -12.04
C PHE A 126 8.13 25.60 -10.69
N VAL A 127 7.12 24.83 -10.30
CA VAL A 127 7.12 24.01 -9.09
C VAL A 127 7.19 22.56 -9.52
N HIS A 128 8.30 21.90 -9.16
CA HIS A 128 8.51 20.48 -9.44
C HIS A 128 7.44 19.62 -8.78
N GLY A 129 6.92 18.67 -9.56
CA GLY A 129 6.07 17.59 -9.09
C GLY A 129 6.89 16.48 -8.42
N PRO A 130 6.21 15.40 -8.01
CA PRO A 130 6.85 14.31 -7.27
C PRO A 130 7.95 13.59 -8.06
N LEU A 131 7.82 13.45 -9.38
CA LEU A 131 8.79 12.69 -10.19
C LEU A 131 10.17 13.37 -10.22
N PRO A 132 10.33 14.64 -10.65
CA PRO A 132 11.63 15.30 -10.63
C PRO A 132 12.24 15.40 -9.24
N VAL A 133 11.42 15.61 -8.19
CA VAL A 133 11.90 15.65 -6.80
C VAL A 133 12.50 14.30 -6.41
N CYS A 134 11.79 13.20 -6.66
CA CYS A 134 12.26 11.87 -6.30
C CYS A 134 13.46 11.43 -7.14
N MET A 135 13.45 11.69 -8.45
CA MET A 135 14.59 11.42 -9.33
C MET A 135 15.85 12.17 -8.90
N THR A 136 15.72 13.45 -8.55
CA THR A 136 16.87 14.28 -8.15
C THR A 136 17.54 13.80 -6.87
N HIS A 137 16.74 13.40 -5.86
CA HIS A 137 17.25 13.10 -4.52
C HIS A 137 17.38 11.60 -4.21
N GLY A 138 16.99 10.74 -5.16
CA GLY A 138 16.96 9.29 -4.94
C GLY A 138 15.89 8.85 -3.96
N TYR A 139 14.78 9.57 -3.90
CA TYR A 139 13.63 9.19 -3.09
C TYR A 139 12.80 8.14 -3.81
N ALA A 140 11.86 7.54 -3.08
CA ALA A 140 10.89 6.64 -3.67
C ALA A 140 9.67 7.42 -4.17
N LEU A 141 9.16 7.06 -5.35
CA LEU A 141 7.85 7.48 -5.82
C LEU A 141 6.91 6.27 -5.78
N VAL A 142 5.78 6.40 -5.09
CA VAL A 142 4.73 5.38 -5.04
C VAL A 142 3.50 5.89 -5.76
N ILE A 143 3.22 5.35 -6.95
CA ILE A 143 1.99 5.63 -7.70
C ILE A 143 0.92 4.65 -7.22
N ASN A 144 -0.15 5.16 -6.64
CA ASN A 144 -1.25 4.36 -6.11
C ASN A 144 -2.43 4.29 -7.06
N GLU A 145 -3.07 3.13 -7.13
CA GLU A 145 -4.28 2.88 -7.92
C GLU A 145 -4.06 3.16 -9.42
N ALA A 146 -2.92 2.73 -9.97
CA ALA A 146 -2.54 2.98 -11.37
C ALA A 146 -3.57 2.47 -12.39
N ASP A 147 -4.30 1.43 -12.04
CA ASP A 147 -5.39 0.86 -12.85
C ASP A 147 -6.64 1.76 -12.96
N ARG A 148 -6.75 2.81 -12.12
CA ARG A 148 -7.92 3.71 -12.11
C ARG A 148 -7.76 4.98 -12.95
N GLY A 149 -6.54 5.29 -13.38
CA GLY A 149 -6.29 6.43 -14.25
C GLY A 149 -6.14 6.02 -15.69
N ASP A 150 -5.76 6.98 -16.53
CA ASP A 150 -5.53 6.73 -17.95
C ASP A 150 -4.20 5.99 -18.14
N ALA A 151 -4.26 4.86 -18.83
CA ALA A 151 -3.12 4.07 -19.25
C ALA A 151 -2.19 4.87 -20.17
N GLY A 152 -2.74 5.71 -21.06
CA GLY A 152 -1.96 6.54 -21.97
C GLY A 152 -1.06 7.54 -21.26
N GLU A 153 -1.50 8.06 -20.12
CA GLU A 153 -0.73 9.00 -19.31
C GLU A 153 0.42 8.30 -18.55
N LEU A 154 0.29 7.01 -18.22
CA LEU A 154 1.37 6.23 -17.59
C LEU A 154 2.51 5.90 -18.57
N VAL A 155 2.23 5.85 -19.87
CA VAL A 155 3.23 5.64 -20.94
C VAL A 155 4.29 6.75 -20.92
N GLY A 156 3.98 7.94 -20.40
CA GLY A 156 4.96 9.01 -20.20
C GLY A 156 6.14 8.63 -19.29
N LEU A 157 6.02 7.54 -18.51
CA LEU A 157 7.11 7.01 -17.69
C LEU A 157 8.08 6.11 -18.46
N ASN A 158 7.78 5.72 -19.71
CA ASN A 158 8.59 4.79 -20.51
C ASN A 158 10.07 5.20 -20.56
N ASP A 159 10.32 6.44 -20.98
CA ASP A 159 11.68 6.96 -21.15
C ASP A 159 12.46 6.89 -19.83
N ILE A 160 11.78 7.20 -18.72
CA ILE A 160 12.38 7.16 -17.38
C ILE A 160 12.73 5.73 -16.96
N LEU A 161 11.85 4.78 -17.25
CA LEU A 161 12.07 3.35 -16.98
C LEU A 161 13.15 2.74 -17.88
N GLU A 162 13.39 3.30 -19.06
CA GLU A 162 14.53 2.93 -19.92
C GLU A 162 15.85 3.58 -19.49
N GLY A 163 15.83 4.44 -18.47
CA GLY A 163 17.00 5.13 -17.93
C GLY A 163 17.33 6.45 -18.63
N SER A 164 16.43 6.94 -19.50
CA SER A 164 16.56 8.28 -20.08
C SER A 164 16.32 9.36 -19.00
N PRO A 165 16.98 10.53 -19.12
CA PRO A 165 16.71 11.63 -18.21
C PRO A 165 15.31 12.22 -18.43
N LEU A 166 14.73 12.77 -17.37
CA LEU A 166 13.53 13.60 -17.46
C LEU A 166 13.94 14.97 -18.00
N VAL A 167 13.35 15.38 -19.12
CA VAL A 167 13.54 16.71 -19.71
C VAL A 167 12.32 17.56 -19.38
N ILE A 168 12.53 18.75 -18.81
CA ILE A 168 11.48 19.72 -18.49
C ILE A 168 11.69 20.96 -19.38
N PRO A 169 10.99 21.06 -20.52
CA PRO A 169 11.20 22.14 -21.50
C PRO A 169 10.95 23.54 -20.92
N GLU A 170 10.00 23.68 -20.01
CA GLU A 170 9.62 24.96 -19.40
C GLU A 170 10.74 25.60 -18.59
N THR A 171 11.66 24.79 -18.05
CA THR A 171 12.80 25.22 -17.25
C THR A 171 14.15 24.95 -17.94
N ASN A 172 14.16 24.26 -19.08
CA ASN A 172 15.35 23.70 -19.74
C ASN A 172 16.18 22.80 -18.80
N GLU A 173 15.52 22.10 -17.86
CA GLU A 173 16.18 21.18 -16.95
C GLU A 173 16.25 19.78 -17.55
N VAL A 174 17.38 19.12 -17.33
CA VAL A 174 17.60 17.71 -17.67
C VAL A 174 17.99 16.99 -16.37
N ILE A 175 17.13 16.07 -15.93
CA ILE A 175 17.23 15.41 -14.64
C ILE A 175 17.49 13.93 -14.86
N HIS A 176 18.70 13.49 -14.51
CA HIS A 176 19.03 12.07 -14.47
C HIS A 176 18.55 11.46 -13.16
N ALA A 177 17.95 10.27 -13.23
CA ALA A 177 17.54 9.54 -12.04
C ALA A 177 18.76 9.23 -11.15
N HIS A 178 18.68 9.64 -9.89
CA HIS A 178 19.66 9.26 -8.89
C HIS A 178 19.69 7.72 -8.75
N PRO A 179 20.85 7.06 -8.51
CA PRO A 179 20.95 5.59 -8.39
C PRO A 179 20.07 4.97 -7.30
N LYS A 180 19.62 5.78 -6.33
CA LYS A 180 18.68 5.39 -5.26
C LYS A 180 17.22 5.75 -5.57
N PHE A 181 16.89 6.29 -6.73
CA PHE A 181 15.50 6.48 -7.11
C PHE A 181 14.80 5.11 -7.20
N ARG A 182 13.58 5.01 -6.65
CA ARG A 182 12.77 3.79 -6.70
C ARG A 182 11.36 4.15 -7.13
N LEU A 183 10.84 3.47 -8.15
CA LEU A 183 9.44 3.60 -8.56
C LEU A 183 8.67 2.35 -8.15
N PHE A 184 7.61 2.57 -7.37
CA PHE A 184 6.63 1.56 -7.02
C PHE A 184 5.27 1.95 -7.59
N VAL A 185 4.54 0.97 -8.11
CA VAL A 185 3.18 1.13 -8.60
C VAL A 185 2.28 0.15 -7.87
N THR A 186 1.14 0.61 -7.35
CA THR A 186 0.12 -0.27 -6.77
C THR A 186 -1.15 -0.24 -7.60
N ALA A 187 -1.75 -1.42 -7.82
CA ALA A 187 -2.99 -1.56 -8.58
C ALA A 187 -3.83 -2.70 -8.02
N ASN A 188 -5.12 -2.77 -8.38
CA ASN A 188 -5.96 -3.90 -8.02
C ASN A 188 -5.80 -5.09 -8.97
N SER A 189 -5.21 -4.87 -10.15
CA SER A 189 -4.82 -5.92 -11.12
C SER A 189 -3.30 -6.03 -11.30
N MET A 190 -2.90 -7.01 -12.12
CA MET A 190 -1.53 -7.19 -12.60
C MET A 190 -1.28 -6.46 -13.94
N GLY A 191 -2.10 -5.47 -14.30
CA GLY A 191 -1.97 -4.69 -15.54
C GLY A 191 -2.61 -5.31 -16.79
N SER A 192 -2.97 -6.60 -16.76
CA SER A 192 -3.60 -7.32 -17.89
C SER A 192 -5.13 -7.18 -17.97
N GLY A 193 -5.72 -6.21 -17.23
CA GLY A 193 -7.15 -6.21 -16.94
C GLY A 193 -7.50 -7.08 -15.72
N ASP A 194 -8.78 -7.25 -15.46
CA ASP A 194 -9.25 -8.09 -14.35
C ASP A 194 -9.54 -9.53 -14.83
N ALA A 195 -8.72 -10.49 -14.38
CA ALA A 195 -8.96 -11.90 -14.63
C ALA A 195 -10.14 -12.48 -13.83
N THR A 196 -10.62 -11.76 -12.80
CA THR A 196 -11.70 -12.22 -11.90
C THR A 196 -13.09 -11.69 -12.29
N GLY A 197 -13.18 -10.78 -13.26
CA GLY A 197 -14.45 -10.16 -13.70
C GLY A 197 -15.08 -9.16 -12.72
N LEU A 198 -14.58 -9.06 -11.48
CA LEU A 198 -15.09 -8.21 -10.39
C LEU A 198 -14.95 -6.70 -10.65
N TYR A 199 -14.02 -6.30 -11.50
CA TYR A 199 -13.63 -4.92 -11.80
C TYR A 199 -13.49 -4.66 -13.30
N ALA A 200 -14.07 -5.52 -14.14
CA ALA A 200 -13.93 -5.49 -15.61
C ALA A 200 -14.24 -4.13 -16.27
N THR A 201 -15.03 -3.27 -15.62
CA THR A 201 -15.40 -1.93 -16.14
C THR A 201 -14.49 -0.80 -15.69
N SER A 202 -13.58 -1.03 -14.74
CA SER A 202 -12.79 0.03 -14.09
C SER A 202 -11.27 -0.14 -14.22
N ILE A 203 -10.79 -1.31 -14.66
CA ILE A 203 -9.36 -1.62 -14.79
C ILE A 203 -8.96 -1.53 -16.25
N GLN A 204 -8.10 -0.57 -16.58
CA GLN A 204 -7.54 -0.47 -17.93
C GLN A 204 -6.43 -1.49 -18.14
N VAL A 205 -6.40 -2.07 -19.36
CA VAL A 205 -5.31 -2.94 -19.80
C VAL A 205 -4.14 -2.05 -20.19
N LEU A 206 -2.96 -2.34 -19.62
CA LEU A 206 -1.73 -1.65 -19.99
C LEU A 206 -1.04 -2.34 -21.16
N ASP A 207 -0.26 -1.56 -21.90
CA ASP A 207 0.58 -2.05 -22.99
C ASP A 207 1.60 -3.09 -22.46
N PRO A 208 1.66 -4.32 -23.02
CA PRO A 208 2.64 -5.33 -22.62
C PRO A 208 4.09 -4.83 -22.63
N ALA A 209 4.46 -3.97 -23.59
CA ALA A 209 5.80 -3.41 -23.61
C ALA A 209 6.07 -2.59 -22.34
N PHE A 210 5.10 -1.77 -21.91
CA PHE A 210 5.21 -1.03 -20.64
C PHE A 210 5.37 -1.97 -19.45
N LEU A 211 4.60 -3.06 -19.41
CA LEU A 211 4.63 -4.05 -18.34
C LEU A 211 5.98 -4.79 -18.22
N ASP A 212 6.69 -5.01 -19.32
CA ASP A 212 8.02 -5.66 -19.32
C ASP A 212 9.09 -4.88 -18.53
N ARG A 213 8.82 -3.62 -18.17
CA ARG A 213 9.71 -2.75 -17.38
C ARG A 213 9.46 -2.87 -15.86
N PHE A 214 8.61 -3.81 -15.44
CA PHE A 214 8.23 -3.99 -14.05
C PHE A 214 8.55 -5.39 -13.52
N ARG A 215 9.02 -5.44 -12.27
CA ARG A 215 8.93 -6.63 -11.43
C ARG A 215 7.59 -6.69 -10.76
N PHE A 216 6.92 -7.83 -10.90
CA PHE A 216 5.58 -8.02 -10.37
C PHE A 216 5.61 -8.76 -9.03
N ILE A 217 4.89 -8.20 -8.04
CA ILE A 217 4.55 -8.91 -6.81
C ILE A 217 3.03 -8.91 -6.61
N SER A 218 2.49 -10.09 -6.29
CA SER A 218 1.09 -10.24 -5.90
C SER A 218 0.96 -10.22 -4.38
N VAL A 219 0.11 -9.34 -3.85
CA VAL A 219 -0.18 -9.19 -2.42
C VAL A 219 -1.64 -9.57 -2.20
N GLY A 220 -1.86 -10.76 -1.65
CA GLY A 220 -3.16 -11.24 -1.20
C GLY A 220 -3.49 -10.82 0.23
N TYR A 221 -4.63 -11.29 0.73
CA TYR A 221 -4.92 -11.20 2.17
C TYR A 221 -3.90 -12.03 2.95
N LEU A 222 -3.60 -11.59 4.17
CA LEU A 222 -2.61 -12.23 5.02
C LEU A 222 -3.12 -13.58 5.53
N GLU A 223 -2.19 -14.50 5.75
CA GLU A 223 -2.49 -15.78 6.38
C GLU A 223 -3.08 -15.58 7.79
N PRO A 224 -3.98 -16.46 8.26
CA PRO A 224 -4.64 -16.33 9.56
C PRO A 224 -3.67 -16.11 10.73
N ASP A 225 -2.53 -16.81 10.75
CA ASP A 225 -1.50 -16.69 11.80
C ASP A 225 -0.89 -15.29 11.84
N ILE A 226 -0.71 -14.65 10.68
CA ILE A 226 -0.18 -13.29 10.59
C ILE A 226 -1.24 -12.31 11.08
N GLU A 227 -2.50 -12.46 10.65
CA GLU A 227 -3.59 -11.60 11.12
C GLU A 227 -3.84 -11.73 12.62
N GLU A 228 -3.70 -12.93 13.19
CA GLU A 228 -3.73 -13.14 14.64
C GLU A 228 -2.68 -12.25 15.29
N SER A 229 -1.42 -12.39 14.88
CA SER A 229 -0.31 -11.66 15.51
C SER A 229 -0.50 -10.14 15.45
N ILE A 230 -1.16 -9.64 14.39
CA ILE A 230 -1.55 -8.23 14.26
C ILE A 230 -2.63 -7.89 15.29
N LEU A 231 -3.70 -8.69 15.40
CA LEU A 231 -4.79 -8.44 16.35
C LEU A 231 -4.33 -8.58 17.80
N GLU A 232 -3.43 -9.51 18.11
CA GLU A 232 -2.82 -9.64 19.44
C GLU A 232 -2.05 -8.38 19.82
N ARG A 233 -1.21 -7.85 18.92
CA ARG A 233 -0.44 -6.63 19.16
C ARG A 233 -1.33 -5.40 19.30
N VAL A 234 -2.38 -5.30 18.47
CA VAL A 234 -3.21 -4.09 18.39
C VAL A 234 -4.36 -4.08 19.40
N ALA A 235 -4.89 -5.24 19.75
CA ALA A 235 -6.02 -5.41 20.65
C ALA A 235 -5.77 -6.57 21.63
N PRO A 236 -4.72 -6.50 22.47
CA PRO A 236 -4.35 -7.59 23.38
C PRO A 236 -5.44 -7.91 24.43
N ARG A 237 -6.38 -6.98 24.65
CA ARG A 237 -7.52 -7.14 25.56
C ARG A 237 -8.64 -8.00 24.98
N VAL A 238 -8.65 -8.24 23.67
CA VAL A 238 -9.60 -9.16 23.03
C VAL A 238 -9.06 -10.58 23.20
N PRO A 239 -9.81 -11.53 23.79
CA PRO A 239 -9.33 -12.91 23.97
C PRO A 239 -8.96 -13.59 22.65
N GLN A 240 -7.97 -14.48 22.67
CA GLN A 240 -7.49 -15.18 21.46
C GLN A 240 -8.62 -15.85 20.67
N GLY A 241 -9.51 -16.61 21.33
CA GLY A 241 -10.64 -17.26 20.64
C GLY A 241 -11.59 -16.29 19.93
N ILE A 242 -11.75 -15.06 20.45
CA ILE A 242 -12.54 -14.01 19.81
C ILE A 242 -11.78 -13.47 18.59
N ARG A 243 -10.46 -13.26 18.68
CA ARG A 243 -9.62 -12.82 17.55
C ARG A 243 -9.62 -13.85 16.41
N GLU A 244 -9.47 -15.14 16.74
CA GLU A 244 -9.55 -16.24 15.77
C GLU A 244 -10.91 -16.28 15.07
N ASN A 245 -12.01 -16.09 15.80
CA ASN A 245 -13.34 -16.02 15.20
C ASN A 245 -13.53 -14.77 14.32
N MET A 246 -12.97 -13.62 14.70
CA MET A 246 -12.97 -12.43 13.83
C MET A 246 -12.24 -12.70 12.51
N ILE A 247 -11.11 -13.40 12.54
CA ILE A 247 -10.34 -13.78 11.34
C ILE A 247 -11.15 -14.74 10.46
N LYS A 248 -11.82 -15.75 11.05
CA LYS A 248 -12.70 -16.67 10.32
C LYS A 248 -13.83 -15.92 9.60
N VAL A 249 -14.51 -14.99 10.29
CA VAL A 249 -15.54 -14.15 9.67
C VAL A 249 -14.96 -13.30 8.52
N ALA A 250 -13.80 -12.69 8.73
CA ALA A 250 -13.14 -11.90 7.70
C ALA A 250 -12.80 -12.73 6.45
N ASN A 251 -12.29 -13.94 6.64
CA ASN A 251 -11.96 -14.87 5.56
C ASN A 251 -13.19 -15.36 4.80
N GLU A 252 -14.30 -15.63 5.50
CA GLU A 252 -15.54 -16.01 4.84
C GLU A 252 -16.12 -14.86 4.00
N ILE A 253 -16.08 -13.63 4.52
CA ILE A 253 -16.47 -12.43 3.76
C ILE A 253 -15.58 -12.26 2.52
N ARG A 254 -14.25 -12.47 2.64
CA ARG A 254 -13.31 -12.39 1.51
C ARG A 254 -13.59 -13.49 0.47
N ARG A 255 -13.92 -14.70 0.91
CA ARG A 255 -14.29 -15.82 0.03
C ARG A 255 -15.52 -15.49 -0.80
N LEU A 256 -16.60 -15.02 -0.15
CA LEU A 256 -17.84 -14.62 -0.83
C LEU A 256 -17.68 -13.39 -1.73
N PHE A 257 -16.74 -12.50 -1.39
CA PHE A 257 -16.38 -11.36 -2.23
C PHE A 257 -15.61 -11.76 -3.49
N LEU A 258 -14.62 -12.64 -3.36
CA LEU A 258 -13.83 -13.11 -4.50
C LEU A 258 -14.65 -14.02 -5.43
N GLY A 259 -15.74 -14.62 -4.90
CA GLY A 259 -16.58 -15.56 -5.64
C GLY A 259 -15.91 -16.93 -5.78
N GLY A 260 -16.64 -17.88 -6.36
CA GLY A 260 -16.10 -19.15 -6.84
C GLY A 260 -15.69 -19.10 -8.31
N ASP A 261 -15.18 -20.21 -8.84
CA ASP A 261 -14.80 -20.36 -10.26
C ASP A 261 -15.97 -20.08 -11.25
N ASP A 262 -17.22 -20.08 -10.75
CA ASP A 262 -18.45 -19.81 -11.52
C ASP A 262 -18.75 -18.30 -11.70
N GLY A 263 -17.85 -17.39 -11.25
CA GLY A 263 -17.87 -15.97 -11.63
C GLY A 263 -18.90 -15.07 -10.93
N GLY A 264 -19.62 -15.57 -9.93
CA GLY A 264 -20.54 -14.79 -9.10
C GLY A 264 -19.93 -14.38 -7.76
N SER A 265 -19.85 -13.08 -7.48
CA SER A 265 -19.61 -12.58 -6.12
C SER A 265 -20.94 -12.43 -5.38
N GLU A 266 -21.04 -13.03 -4.19
CA GLU A 266 -22.24 -12.93 -3.35
C GLU A 266 -22.22 -11.66 -2.48
N LEU A 267 -21.02 -11.13 -2.21
CA LEU A 267 -20.82 -9.87 -1.51
C LEU A 267 -20.10 -8.87 -2.43
N SER A 268 -20.56 -7.63 -2.43
CA SER A 268 -19.88 -6.51 -3.12
C SER A 268 -18.81 -5.84 -2.25
N LEU A 269 -18.66 -6.28 -1.00
CA LEU A 269 -17.71 -5.73 -0.03
C LEU A 269 -16.78 -6.82 0.52
N THR A 270 -15.49 -6.51 0.54
CA THR A 270 -14.47 -7.32 1.21
C THR A 270 -13.99 -6.71 2.52
N MET A 271 -13.66 -7.54 3.49
CA MET A 271 -13.05 -7.14 4.76
C MET A 271 -11.53 -7.05 4.65
N SER A 272 -11.03 -5.81 4.56
CA SER A 272 -9.59 -5.54 4.64
C SER A 272 -9.02 -5.80 6.04
N THR A 273 -7.71 -6.05 6.16
CA THR A 273 -7.03 -6.13 7.47
C THR A 273 -7.21 -4.84 8.29
N ARG A 274 -7.37 -3.68 7.64
CA ARG A 274 -7.70 -2.41 8.32
C ARG A 274 -9.09 -2.45 8.97
N SER A 275 -10.07 -3.02 8.29
CA SER A 275 -11.44 -3.19 8.81
C SER A 275 -11.45 -4.19 9.96
N LEU A 276 -10.70 -5.29 9.83
CA LEU A 276 -10.54 -6.30 10.88
C LEU A 276 -9.88 -5.71 12.15
N VAL A 277 -8.77 -4.97 11.99
CA VAL A 277 -8.12 -4.26 13.09
C VAL A 277 -9.05 -3.23 13.74
N ARG A 278 -9.82 -2.50 12.94
CA ARG A 278 -10.84 -1.55 13.45
C ARG A 278 -11.90 -2.29 14.26
N TRP A 279 -12.36 -3.44 13.80
CA TRP A 279 -13.35 -4.26 14.51
C TRP A 279 -12.84 -4.70 15.89
N ALA A 280 -11.61 -5.21 15.97
CA ALA A 280 -10.99 -5.58 17.25
C ALA A 280 -10.83 -4.38 18.19
N ARG A 281 -10.36 -3.23 17.69
CA ARG A 281 -10.23 -2.00 18.51
C ARG A 281 -11.58 -1.50 19.03
N LEU A 282 -12.61 -1.50 18.19
CA LEU A 282 -13.95 -1.06 18.57
C LEU A 282 -14.60 -2.03 19.56
N THR A 283 -14.31 -3.32 19.46
CA THR A 283 -14.78 -4.32 20.44
C THR A 283 -14.27 -3.99 21.85
N VAL A 284 -13.01 -3.57 21.98
CA VAL A 284 -12.46 -3.09 23.26
C VAL A 284 -13.14 -1.79 23.72
N ALA A 285 -13.39 -0.86 22.80
CA ALA A 285 -14.02 0.42 23.11
C ALA A 285 -15.49 0.27 23.55
N PHE A 286 -16.20 -0.72 23.00
CA PHE A 286 -17.61 -0.97 23.26
C PHE A 286 -17.88 -2.14 24.21
N LYS A 287 -16.92 -2.49 25.08
CA LYS A 287 -17.07 -3.58 26.07
C LYS A 287 -18.31 -3.45 26.97
N GLY A 288 -18.92 -2.27 27.08
CA GLY A 288 -20.15 -2.04 27.83
C GLY A 288 -21.45 -2.20 27.03
N ALA A 289 -21.39 -2.50 25.73
CA ALA A 289 -22.57 -2.80 24.93
C ALA A 289 -23.09 -4.21 25.25
N PRO A 290 -24.40 -4.48 25.07
CA PRO A 290 -24.95 -5.83 25.27
C PRO A 290 -24.35 -6.89 24.35
N ASN A 291 -23.98 -6.47 23.13
CA ASN A 291 -23.17 -7.27 22.22
C ASN A 291 -21.98 -6.44 21.70
N ALA A 292 -20.86 -6.40 22.42
CA ALA A 292 -19.70 -5.59 22.05
C ALA A 292 -19.12 -5.97 20.69
N VAL A 293 -19.09 -7.26 20.35
CA VAL A 293 -18.48 -7.77 19.11
C VAL A 293 -19.33 -7.39 17.89
N GLY A 294 -20.63 -7.65 17.93
CA GLY A 294 -21.58 -7.33 16.87
C GLY A 294 -21.76 -5.83 16.69
N PHE A 295 -21.87 -5.08 17.78
CA PHE A 295 -21.96 -3.61 17.74
C PHE A 295 -20.71 -2.97 17.14
N ALA A 296 -19.54 -3.56 17.41
CA ALA A 296 -18.29 -3.15 16.78
C ALA A 296 -18.22 -3.54 15.29
N LEU A 297 -18.74 -4.70 14.89
CA LEU A 297 -18.77 -5.15 13.48
C LEU A 297 -19.58 -4.20 12.60
N GLU A 298 -20.74 -3.75 13.09
CA GLU A 298 -21.58 -2.74 12.41
C GLU A 298 -20.80 -1.48 12.04
N ARG A 299 -20.14 -0.89 13.04
CA ARG A 299 -19.39 0.37 12.90
C ARG A 299 -18.08 0.19 12.17
N ALA A 300 -17.46 -0.99 12.28
CA ALA A 300 -16.20 -1.28 11.60
C ALA A 300 -16.40 -1.57 10.12
N PHE A 301 -17.52 -2.22 9.77
CA PHE A 301 -17.69 -2.83 8.46
C PHE A 301 -19.12 -2.80 7.92
N SER A 302 -20.11 -3.38 8.61
CA SER A 302 -21.36 -3.78 7.95
C SER A 302 -22.35 -2.64 7.67
N ASN A 303 -22.25 -1.49 8.35
CA ASN A 303 -23.13 -0.33 8.09
C ASN A 303 -22.97 0.33 6.71
N ARG A 304 -21.92 0.00 5.95
CA ARG A 304 -21.72 0.49 4.58
C ARG A 304 -22.23 -0.49 3.51
N ALA A 305 -22.70 -1.66 3.93
CA ALA A 305 -23.24 -2.68 3.04
C ALA A 305 -24.71 -2.39 2.74
N GLU A 306 -25.19 -2.91 1.61
CA GLU A 306 -26.63 -2.94 1.33
C GLU A 306 -27.35 -3.79 2.40
N PRO A 307 -28.63 -3.50 2.71
CA PRO A 307 -29.34 -4.17 3.80
C PRO A 307 -29.32 -5.70 3.73
N GLU A 308 -29.43 -6.31 2.54
CA GLU A 308 -29.38 -7.76 2.39
C GLU A 308 -27.98 -8.32 2.72
N GLN A 309 -26.93 -7.63 2.28
CA GLN A 309 -25.54 -8.02 2.56
C GLN A 309 -25.17 -7.81 4.02
N GLN A 310 -25.70 -6.76 4.64
CA GLN A 310 -25.53 -6.53 6.07
C GLN A 310 -26.09 -7.72 6.86
N GLN A 311 -27.29 -8.21 6.52
CA GLN A 311 -27.86 -9.39 7.13
C GLN A 311 -27.01 -10.64 6.90
N ALA A 312 -26.50 -10.84 5.67
CA ALA A 312 -25.61 -11.96 5.36
C ALA A 312 -24.33 -11.93 6.22
N ILE A 313 -23.68 -10.77 6.34
CA ILE A 313 -22.48 -10.57 7.17
C ILE A 313 -22.76 -10.91 8.64
N HIS A 314 -23.91 -10.49 9.17
CA HIS A 314 -24.29 -10.78 10.56
C HIS A 314 -24.63 -12.26 10.77
N ARG A 315 -25.21 -12.96 9.77
CA ARG A 315 -25.41 -14.41 9.84
C ARG A 315 -24.08 -15.16 9.86
N ILE A 316 -23.14 -14.81 8.98
CA ILE A 316 -21.78 -15.37 8.99
C ILE A 316 -21.14 -15.19 10.37
N ALA A 317 -21.28 -14.01 10.97
CA ALA A 317 -20.74 -13.74 12.28
C ALA A 317 -21.44 -14.58 13.37
N ALA A 318 -22.78 -14.68 13.35
CA ALA A 318 -23.51 -15.54 14.28
C ALA A 318 -23.12 -17.01 14.16
N ASP A 319 -22.94 -17.53 12.94
CA ASP A 319 -22.55 -18.93 12.68
C ASP A 319 -21.13 -19.23 13.19
N VAL A 320 -20.19 -18.29 13.01
CA VAL A 320 -18.80 -18.47 13.47
C VAL A 320 -18.66 -18.30 14.98
N PHE A 321 -19.39 -17.36 15.57
CA PHE A 321 -19.30 -17.09 17.01
C PHE A 321 -20.20 -18.03 17.84
N GLY A 322 -21.27 -18.58 17.27
CA GLY A 322 -22.22 -19.44 17.98
C GLY A 322 -22.79 -18.75 19.22
N ASP A 323 -22.80 -19.45 20.36
CA ASP A 323 -23.28 -18.92 21.65
C ASP A 323 -22.56 -17.64 22.09
N LEU A 324 -21.31 -17.43 21.64
CA LEU A 324 -20.54 -16.21 21.95
C LEU A 324 -21.09 -14.98 21.22
N TRP A 325 -21.97 -15.15 20.23
CA TRP A 325 -22.59 -14.03 19.52
C TRP A 325 -23.63 -13.30 20.36
N GLU A 326 -24.40 -14.02 21.17
CA GLU A 326 -25.41 -13.41 22.06
C GLU A 326 -24.86 -13.04 23.44
N ALA A 327 -23.74 -13.66 23.86
CA ALA A 327 -23.18 -13.54 25.19
C ALA A 327 -22.12 -12.41 25.39
N ASN A 328 -21.70 -11.70 24.34
CA ASN A 328 -20.57 -10.73 24.36
C ASN A 328 -20.93 -9.34 23.88
#